data_AF-A0A3L9YE53-F1
#
_entry.id   AF-A0A3L9YE53-F1
#
_cell.length_a   1.000
_cell.length_b   1.000
_cell.length_c   1.000
_cell.angle_alpha   90.00
_cell.angle_beta   90.00
_cell.angle_gamma   90.00
#
_symmetry.space_group_name_H-M   'P 1'
#
loop_
_entity.id
_entity.type
_entity.pdbx_description
1 polymer ?
#
loop_
_entity_poly.entity_id
_entity_poly.type
_entity_poly.pdbx_seq_one_letter_code
_entity_poly.pdbx_strand_id
1 'polypeptide(L)'
;MSIYKQESHIRSILKGVSWRVIATTDTILIVVLVTCLAGQCSLENALKIGAAEFLIKLFVYYLHERIWQNFKKGVEISSKHTLYKTISWRAIATTATFLISGAILNSFDEIAIFIAVLELITKFALYYFHERLWLRLPLGKVRNYFLKLKN
;
A
#
# COMPACT_ATOMS: atom_id res chain seq x y z
N MET A 1 17.31 20.24 -7.10
CA MET A 1 16.57 18.99 -7.43
C MET A 1 16.73 18.01 -6.28
N SER A 2 15.68 17.30 -5.85
CA SER A 2 15.84 16.29 -4.78
C SER A 2 16.31 14.97 -5.38
N ILE A 3 17.38 14.41 -4.83
CA ILE A 3 17.99 13.15 -5.29
C ILE A 3 17.48 12.02 -4.40
N TYR A 4 17.21 10.85 -4.98
CA TYR A 4 16.91 9.64 -4.21
C TYR A 4 18.10 9.28 -3.34
N LYS A 5 17.92 9.49 -2.03
CA LYS A 5 18.83 9.03 -0.97
C LYS A 5 18.27 7.78 -0.35
N GLN A 6 19.16 6.93 0.14
CA GLN A 6 18.77 5.77 0.93
C GLN A 6 18.11 6.23 2.22
N GLU A 7 16.87 5.83 2.41
CA GLU A 7 16.09 6.14 3.60
C GLU A 7 16.36 5.13 4.71
N SER A 8 16.19 5.56 5.96
CA SER A 8 16.29 4.67 7.11
C SER A 8 15.26 3.55 7.05
N HIS A 9 15.61 2.40 7.62
CA HIS A 9 14.71 1.24 7.72
C HIS A 9 13.40 1.61 8.43
N ILE A 10 13.49 2.43 9.48
CA ILE A 10 12.33 2.94 10.23
C ILE A 10 11.39 3.73 9.30
N ARG A 11 11.91 4.57 8.42
CA ARG A 11 11.07 5.33 7.47
C ARG A 11 10.33 4.40 6.51
N SER A 12 10.96 3.36 6.01
CA SER A 12 10.28 2.38 5.16
C SER A 12 9.21 1.57 5.87
N ILE A 13 9.44 1.21 7.13
CA ILE A 13 8.43 0.56 7.96
C ILE A 13 7.25 1.50 8.18
N LEU A 14 7.49 2.77 8.54
CA LEU A 14 6.43 3.77 8.73
C LEU A 14 5.66 4.08 7.44
N LYS A 15 6.33 4.14 6.29
CA LYS A 15 5.68 4.21 4.98
C LYS A 15 4.77 3.01 4.75
N GLY A 16 5.26 1.81 5.07
CA GLY A 16 4.49 0.58 4.94
C GLY A 16 3.25 0.58 5.82
N VAL A 17 3.41 0.89 7.10
CA VAL A 17 2.29 0.95 8.06
C VAL A 17 1.28 2.02 7.66
N SER A 18 1.72 3.23 7.31
CA SER A 18 0.80 4.29 6.86
C SER A 18 0.06 3.90 5.57
N TRP A 19 0.74 3.23 4.64
CA TRP A 19 0.09 2.70 3.44
C TRP A 19 -0.94 1.64 3.78
N ARG A 20 -0.65 0.75 4.73
CA ARG A 20 -1.60 -0.29 5.17
C ARG A 20 -2.87 0.33 5.74
N VAL A 21 -2.75 1.31 6.63
CA VAL A 21 -3.91 1.98 7.24
C VAL A 21 -4.80 2.59 6.15
N ILE A 22 -4.21 3.32 5.19
CA ILE A 22 -4.97 3.92 4.08
C ILE A 22 -5.64 2.84 3.22
N ALA A 23 -4.91 1.78 2.87
CA ALA A 23 -5.43 0.71 2.02
C ALA A 23 -6.52 -0.13 2.70
N THR A 24 -6.40 -0.42 4.00
CA THR A 24 -7.44 -1.15 4.75
C THR A 24 -8.70 -0.30 4.88
N THR A 25 -8.56 0.99 5.18
CA THR A 25 -9.71 1.90 5.26
C THR A 25 -10.42 2.02 3.93
N ASP A 26 -9.68 2.19 2.82
CA ASP A 26 -10.25 2.21 1.46
C ASP A 26 -11.03 0.93 1.14
N THR A 27 -10.47 -0.24 1.47
CA THR A 27 -11.13 -1.54 1.27
C THR A 27 -12.43 -1.63 2.06
N ILE A 28 -12.40 -1.27 3.34
CA ILE A 28 -13.59 -1.29 4.21
C ILE A 28 -14.66 -0.35 3.65
N LEU A 29 -14.29 0.86 3.23
CA LEU A 29 -15.23 1.83 2.66
C LEU A 29 -15.87 1.34 1.37
N ILE A 30 -15.07 0.78 0.44
CA ILE A 30 -15.59 0.26 -0.85
C ILE A 30 -16.50 -0.94 -0.60
N VAL A 31 -16.08 -1.91 0.22
CA VAL A 31 -16.88 -3.09 0.54
C VAL A 31 -18.19 -2.67 1.18
N VAL A 32 -18.15 -1.85 2.24
CA VAL A 32 -19.37 -1.37 2.92
C VAL A 32 -20.28 -0.60 1.96
N LEU A 33 -19.74 0.29 1.14
CA LEU A 33 -20.52 1.05 0.16
C LEU A 33 -21.24 0.09 -0.82
N VAL A 34 -20.51 -0.84 -1.43
CA VAL A 34 -21.05 -1.77 -2.44
C VAL A 34 -22.06 -2.74 -1.82
N THR A 35 -21.74 -3.35 -0.68
CA THR A 35 -22.62 -4.36 -0.05
C THR A 35 -23.86 -3.71 0.57
N CYS A 36 -23.75 -2.50 1.14
CA CYS A 36 -24.89 -1.74 1.64
C CYS A 36 -25.83 -1.32 0.50
N LEU A 37 -25.28 -0.87 -0.64
CA LEU A 37 -26.09 -0.58 -1.84
C LEU A 37 -26.78 -1.84 -2.40
N ALA A 38 -26.18 -3.02 -2.23
CA ALA A 38 -26.77 -4.31 -2.60
C ALA A 38 -27.80 -4.85 -1.57
N GLY A 39 -28.06 -4.12 -0.48
CA GLY A 39 -29.04 -4.49 0.55
C GLY A 39 -28.57 -5.57 1.54
N GLN A 40 -27.29 -5.96 1.51
CA GLN A 40 -26.70 -6.95 2.42
C GLN A 40 -25.48 -6.35 3.12
N CYS A 41 -25.59 -5.95 4.39
CA CYS A 41 -24.43 -5.45 5.14
C CYS A 41 -23.61 -6.61 5.73
N SER A 42 -22.58 -7.08 5.03
CA SER A 42 -21.73 -8.21 5.48
C SER A 42 -20.31 -7.77 5.89
N LEU A 43 -20.16 -7.35 7.15
CA LEU A 43 -18.87 -6.87 7.69
C LEU A 43 -17.87 -8.00 8.02
N GLU A 44 -18.37 -9.21 8.28
CA GLU A 44 -17.57 -10.28 8.89
C GLU A 44 -16.54 -10.89 7.93
N ASN A 45 -16.91 -11.10 6.66
CA ASN A 45 -16.02 -11.68 5.64
C ASN A 45 -14.87 -10.72 5.26
N ALA A 46 -15.11 -9.41 5.30
CA ALA A 46 -14.12 -8.39 4.98
C ALA A 46 -12.95 -8.35 5.98
N LEU A 47 -13.23 -8.57 7.27
CA LEU A 47 -12.23 -8.51 8.35
C LEU A 47 -11.27 -9.70 8.33
N LYS A 48 -11.77 -10.92 8.05
CA LYS A 48 -10.94 -12.14 8.02
C LYS A 48 -9.91 -12.11 6.88
N ILE A 49 -10.32 -11.68 5.69
CA ILE A 49 -9.41 -11.56 4.53
C ILE A 49 -8.44 -10.39 4.75
N GLY A 50 -8.93 -9.25 5.24
CA GLY A 50 -8.11 -8.06 5.47
C GLY A 50 -6.97 -8.26 6.48
N ALA A 51 -7.20 -9.05 7.55
CA ALA A 51 -6.20 -9.29 8.59
C ALA A 51 -5.04 -10.18 8.10
N ALA A 52 -5.32 -11.26 7.38
CA ALA A 52 -4.29 -12.15 6.84
C ALA A 52 -3.40 -11.46 5.80
N GLU A 53 -4.00 -10.61 4.96
CA GLU A 53 -3.28 -9.86 3.94
C GLU A 53 -2.44 -8.70 4.50
N PHE A 54 -2.78 -8.18 5.69
CA PHE A 54 -2.10 -7.02 6.27
C PHE A 54 -0.61 -7.29 6.51
N LEU A 55 -0.28 -8.38 7.20
CA LEU A 55 1.11 -8.68 7.60
C LEU A 55 1.98 -9.09 6.40
N ILE A 56 1.46 -9.96 5.55
CA ILE A 56 2.17 -10.42 4.34
C ILE A 56 2.48 -9.21 3.46
N LYS A 57 1.48 -8.38 3.16
CA LYS A 57 1.70 -7.25 2.27
C LYS A 57 2.54 -6.16 2.94
N LEU A 58 2.54 -6.02 4.27
CA LEU A 58 3.46 -5.11 4.97
C LEU A 58 4.92 -5.55 4.77
N PHE A 59 5.20 -6.84 4.93
CA PHE A 59 6.54 -7.40 4.68
C PHE A 59 6.97 -7.22 3.22
N VAL A 60 6.10 -7.59 2.27
CA VAL A 60 6.38 -7.45 0.82
C VAL A 60 6.58 -5.98 0.43
N TYR A 61 5.80 -5.05 1.02
CA TYR A 61 6.00 -3.62 0.82
C TYR A 61 7.38 -3.17 1.28
N TYR A 62 7.78 -3.58 2.47
CA TYR A 62 9.09 -3.23 3.00
C TYR A 62 10.20 -3.72 2.07
N LEU A 63 10.13 -4.97 1.59
CA LEU A 63 11.11 -5.50 0.63
C LEU A 63 11.13 -4.71 -0.67
N HIS A 64 9.95 -4.43 -1.25
CA HIS A 64 9.83 -3.60 -2.46
C HIS A 64 10.47 -2.23 -2.28
N GLU A 65 10.25 -1.58 -1.14
CA GLU A 65 10.84 -0.27 -0.82
C GLU A 65 12.37 -0.34 -0.74
N ARG A 66 12.92 -1.40 -0.14
CA ARG A 66 14.38 -1.59 -0.04
C ARG A 66 15.01 -1.81 -1.42
N ILE A 67 14.39 -2.67 -2.23
CA ILE A 67 14.83 -2.97 -3.60
C ILE A 67 14.76 -1.70 -4.46
N TRP A 68 13.66 -0.96 -4.37
CA TRP A 68 13.46 0.28 -5.12
C TRP A 68 14.52 1.33 -4.81
N GLN A 69 14.83 1.54 -3.53
CA GLN A 69 15.85 2.49 -3.10
C GLN A 69 17.25 2.09 -3.57
N ASN A 70 17.55 0.79 -3.65
CA ASN A 70 18.82 0.32 -4.18
C ASN A 70 18.95 0.61 -5.69
N PHE A 71 17.90 0.36 -6.47
CA PHE A 71 17.90 0.60 -7.92
C PHE A 71 17.88 2.07 -8.33
N LYS A 72 17.31 2.96 -7.51
CA LYS A 72 17.16 4.39 -7.82
C LYS A 72 18.10 5.31 -7.04
N LYS A 73 19.08 4.75 -6.33
CA LYS A 73 20.08 5.52 -5.59
C LYS A 73 20.83 6.47 -6.54
N GLY A 74 20.88 7.75 -6.18
CA GLY A 74 21.58 8.77 -6.99
C GLY A 74 20.80 9.31 -8.19
N VAL A 75 19.59 8.79 -8.46
CA VAL A 75 18.72 9.31 -9.53
C VAL A 75 17.87 10.47 -9.01
N GLU A 76 17.59 11.46 -9.85
CA GLU A 76 16.74 12.58 -9.50
C GLU A 76 15.28 12.15 -9.30
N ILE A 77 14.62 12.71 -8.28
CA ILE A 77 13.22 12.43 -7.98
C ILE A 77 12.34 13.18 -9.00
N SER A 78 11.54 12.42 -9.76
CA SER A 78 10.59 12.94 -10.74
C SER A 78 9.22 12.28 -10.59
N SER A 79 8.17 12.96 -11.09
CA SER A 79 6.81 12.41 -11.16
C SER A 79 6.76 11.07 -11.89
N LYS A 80 7.56 10.92 -12.95
CA LYS A 80 7.65 9.65 -13.73
C LYS A 80 8.15 8.49 -12.87
N HIS A 81 9.17 8.72 -12.03
CA HIS A 81 9.67 7.69 -11.12
C HIS A 81 8.65 7.28 -10.07
N THR A 82 7.87 8.23 -9.55
CA THR A 82 6.78 7.91 -8.60
C THR A 82 5.68 7.09 -9.26
N LEU A 83 5.37 7.38 -10.53
CA LEU A 83 4.43 6.59 -11.31
C LEU A 83 4.95 5.17 -11.56
N TYR A 84 6.21 4.99 -11.95
CA TYR A 84 6.80 3.66 -12.12
C TYR A 84 6.84 2.86 -10.80
N LYS A 85 7.13 3.54 -9.68
CA LYS A 85 7.06 2.92 -8.35
C LYS A 85 5.64 2.46 -8.04
N THR A 86 4.65 3.29 -8.36
CA THR A 86 3.22 2.96 -8.21
C THR A 86 2.85 1.74 -9.03
N ILE A 87 3.16 1.73 -10.32
CA ILE A 87 2.86 0.61 -11.22
C ILE A 87 3.52 -0.68 -10.71
N SER A 88 4.81 -0.64 -10.37
CA SER A 88 5.51 -1.84 -9.87
C SER A 88 4.91 -2.39 -8.58
N TRP A 89 4.56 -1.50 -7.64
CA TRP A 89 3.92 -1.89 -6.39
C TRP A 89 2.50 -2.44 -6.61
N ARG A 90 1.73 -1.83 -7.50
CA ARG A 90 0.37 -2.29 -7.85
C ARG A 90 0.41 -3.66 -8.51
N ALA A 91 1.33 -3.90 -9.44
CA ALA A 91 1.49 -5.21 -10.07
C ALA A 91 1.74 -6.31 -9.03
N ILE A 92 2.72 -6.11 -8.13
CA ILE A 92 3.03 -7.09 -7.06
C ILE A 92 1.83 -7.30 -6.15
N ALA A 93 1.18 -6.22 -5.71
CA ALA A 93 0.05 -6.29 -4.79
C ALA A 93 -1.17 -6.99 -5.40
N THR A 94 -1.52 -6.68 -6.65
CA THR A 94 -2.64 -7.29 -7.36
C THR A 94 -2.39 -8.78 -7.61
N THR A 95 -1.19 -9.16 -8.04
CA THR A 95 -0.81 -10.57 -8.19
C THR A 95 -0.91 -11.32 -6.86
N ALA A 96 -0.43 -10.73 -5.76
CA ALA A 96 -0.54 -11.34 -4.44
C ALA A 96 -2.01 -11.56 -4.03
N THR A 97 -2.87 -10.56 -4.21
CA THR A 97 -4.32 -10.70 -3.93
C THR A 97 -4.94 -11.78 -4.81
N PHE A 98 -4.62 -11.82 -6.10
CA PHE A 98 -5.16 -12.81 -7.02
C PHE A 98 -4.78 -14.25 -6.64
N LEU A 99 -3.51 -14.49 -6.29
CA LEU A 99 -3.03 -15.79 -5.84
C LEU A 99 -3.68 -16.22 -4.51
N ILE A 100 -3.79 -15.29 -3.55
CA ILE A 100 -4.42 -15.56 -2.25
C ILE A 100 -5.90 -15.86 -2.43
N SER A 101 -6.61 -15.04 -3.23
CA SER A 101 -8.03 -15.23 -3.53
C SER A 101 -8.28 -16.56 -4.24
N GLY A 102 -7.51 -16.86 -5.29
CA GLY A 102 -7.62 -18.12 -6.05
C GLY A 102 -7.31 -19.37 -5.22
N ALA A 103 -6.40 -19.29 -4.25
CA ALA A 103 -6.11 -20.40 -3.35
C ALA A 103 -7.20 -20.65 -2.30
N ILE A 104 -8.05 -19.65 -1.99
CA ILE A 104 -9.03 -19.72 -0.90
C ILE A 104 -10.45 -19.93 -1.42
N LEU A 105 -10.87 -19.17 -2.44
CA LEU A 105 -12.29 -18.93 -2.68
C LEU A 105 -12.94 -19.91 -3.66
N ASN A 106 -12.18 -20.56 -4.57
CA ASN A 106 -12.69 -21.49 -5.60
C ASN A 106 -13.97 -21.03 -6.36
N SER A 107 -14.34 -19.75 -6.26
CA SER A 107 -15.57 -19.13 -6.77
C SER A 107 -15.35 -17.62 -6.84
N PHE A 108 -15.80 -17.00 -7.93
CA PHE A 108 -15.72 -15.56 -8.15
C PHE A 108 -17.13 -15.03 -8.44
N ASP A 109 -17.74 -14.37 -7.46
CA ASP A 109 -19.02 -13.71 -7.64
C ASP A 109 -18.86 -12.38 -8.39
N GLU A 110 -19.87 -11.98 -9.15
CA GLU A 110 -19.86 -10.74 -9.95
C GLU A 110 -19.58 -9.49 -9.10
N ILE A 111 -20.15 -9.44 -7.88
CA ILE A 111 -19.95 -8.34 -6.93
C ILE A 111 -18.48 -8.26 -6.47
N ALA A 112 -17.83 -9.42 -6.27
CA ALA A 112 -16.43 -9.46 -5.85
C ALA A 112 -15.50 -8.94 -6.95
N ILE A 113 -15.80 -9.24 -8.22
CA ILE A 113 -15.06 -8.70 -9.37
C ILE A 113 -15.20 -7.17 -9.43
N PHE A 114 -16.40 -6.64 -9.23
CA PHE A 114 -16.64 -5.19 -9.22
C PHE A 114 -15.85 -4.49 -8.10
N ILE A 115 -15.87 -5.03 -6.89
CA ILE A 115 -15.07 -4.53 -5.76
C ILE A 115 -13.59 -4.55 -6.12
N ALA A 116 -13.07 -5.66 -6.66
CA ALA A 116 -11.65 -5.78 -7.00
C ALA A 116 -11.20 -4.75 -8.05
N VAL A 117 -12.04 -4.46 -9.05
CA VAL A 117 -11.76 -3.42 -10.06
C VAL A 117 -11.75 -2.03 -9.42
N LEU A 118 -12.73 -1.71 -8.58
CA LEU A 118 -12.77 -0.43 -7.87
C LEU A 118 -11.54 -0.24 -6.99
N GLU A 119 -11.19 -1.25 -6.20
CA GLU A 119 -10.00 -1.24 -5.35
C GLU A 119 -8.71 -1.06 -6.13
N LEU A 120 -8.61 -1.64 -7.34
CA LEU A 120 -7.44 -1.47 -8.20
C LEU A 120 -7.27 -0.01 -8.60
N ILE A 121 -8.35 0.66 -9.00
CA ILE A 121 -8.35 2.06 -9.43
C ILE A 121 -8.08 3.00 -8.25
N THR A 122 -8.83 2.85 -7.14
CA THR A 122 -8.69 3.74 -5.97
C THR A 122 -7.30 3.62 -5.35
N LYS A 123 -6.80 2.40 -5.16
CA LYS A 123 -5.49 2.19 -4.55
C LYS A 123 -4.34 2.60 -5.45
N PHE A 124 -4.51 2.62 -6.77
CA PHE A 124 -3.52 3.21 -7.67
C PHE A 124 -3.37 4.70 -7.39
N ALA A 125 -4.48 5.44 -7.38
CA ALA A 125 -4.48 6.87 -7.10
C ALA A 125 -3.95 7.18 -5.70
N LEU A 126 -4.47 6.50 -4.68
CA LEU A 126 -4.07 6.69 -3.29
C LEU A 126 -2.58 6.40 -3.08
N TYR A 127 -2.04 5.35 -3.69
CA TYR A 127 -0.62 5.02 -3.54
C TYR A 127 0.29 6.08 -4.16
N TYR A 128 -0.06 6.55 -5.36
CA TYR A 128 0.69 7.61 -6.01
C TYR A 128 0.74 8.87 -5.14
N PHE A 129 -0.41 9.32 -4.61
CA PHE A 129 -0.48 10.48 -3.74
C PHE A 129 0.25 10.26 -2.40
N HIS A 130 0.13 9.08 -1.82
CA HIS A 130 0.85 8.68 -0.61
C HIS A 130 2.36 8.81 -0.78
N GLU A 131 2.92 8.28 -1.87
CA GLU A 131 4.36 8.38 -2.13
C GLU A 131 4.77 9.85 -2.31
N ARG A 132 3.97 10.66 -3.02
CA ARG A 132 4.23 12.09 -3.20
C ARG A 132 4.20 12.86 -1.89
N LEU A 133 3.27 12.54 -1.00
CA LEU A 133 3.21 13.13 0.34
C LEU A 133 4.46 12.75 1.15
N TRP A 134 4.88 11.48 1.09
CA TRP A 134 6.08 11.02 1.76
C TRP A 134 7.34 11.70 1.24
N LEU A 135 7.46 12.02 -0.05
CA LEU A 135 8.59 12.76 -0.59
C LEU A 135 8.68 14.20 -0.08
N ARG A 136 7.56 14.80 0.36
CA ARG A 136 7.55 16.14 0.99
C ARG A 136 8.04 16.12 2.44
N LEU A 137 8.07 14.95 3.08
CA LEU A 137 8.53 14.83 4.46
C LEU A 137 10.08 14.80 4.52
N PRO A 138 10.72 15.67 5.32
CA PRO A 138 12.18 15.79 5.36
C PRO A 138 12.85 14.50 5.86
N LEU A 139 13.91 14.10 5.17
CA LEU A 139 14.80 13.00 5.57
C LEU A 139 15.45 13.35 6.93
N GLY A 140 15.12 12.60 7.99
CA GLY A 140 15.83 12.69 9.28
C GLY A 140 15.04 13.25 10.48
N LYS A 141 13.87 13.89 10.30
CA LYS A 141 13.09 14.40 11.45
C LYS A 141 12.66 13.30 12.42
N VAL A 142 12.25 12.15 11.90
CA VAL A 142 11.85 11.00 12.73
C VAL A 142 13.03 10.47 13.55
N ARG A 143 14.23 10.38 12.95
CA ARG A 143 15.44 9.93 13.66
C ARG A 143 15.78 10.86 14.82
N ASN A 144 15.66 12.17 14.63
CA ASN A 144 15.95 13.14 15.70
C ASN A 144 14.97 13.04 16.87
N TYR A 145 13.70 12.71 16.65
CA TYR A 145 12.74 12.47 17.74
C TYR A 145 13.12 11.23 18.58
N PHE A 146 13.46 10.11 17.92
CA PHE A 146 13.85 8.89 18.63
C PHE A 146 15.23 8.99 19.30
N LEU A 147 16.19 9.68 18.69
CA LEU A 147 17.52 9.89 19.30
C LEU A 147 17.48 10.90 20.45
N LYS A 148 16.57 11.88 20.42
CA LYS A 148 16.38 12.84 21.52
C LYS A 148 15.75 12.20 22.78
N LEU A 149 15.15 11.02 22.66
CA LEU A 149 14.66 10.23 23.79
C LEU A 149 15.76 9.36 24.45
N LYS A 150 16.95 9.29 23.83
CA LYS A 150 18.07 8.48 24.33
C LYS A 150 19.17 9.33 25.01
N ASN A 151 19.04 10.65 24.97
CA ASN A 151 19.85 11.61 25.74
C ASN A 151 18.95 12.30 26.76
#